data_AF-A0A377V605-F1
#
_entry.id   AF-A0A377V605-F1
#
_cell.length_a   1.000
_cell.length_b   1.000
_cell.length_c   1.000
_cell.angle_alpha   90.00
_cell.angle_beta   90.00
_cell.angle_gamma   90.00
#
_symmetry.space_group_name_H-M   'P 1'
#
loop_
_entity.id
_entity.type
_entity.pdbx_description
1 polymer ?
#
loop_
_entity_poly.entity_id
_entity_poly.type
_entity_poly.pdbx_seq_one_letter_code
_entity_poly.pdbx_strand_id
1 'polypeptide(L)'
;MLISASWDTAEDLHQRGWLLPFASANADQVPANLKSADYIAQGVSALGIVWNSKSGTPEPKEWRDLTQPAFKDKVTTPDPALSGASLDLLIGCKTA
;
A
#
# COMPACT_ATOMS: atom_id res chain seq x y z
N MET A 1 -8.99 -20.08 8.72
CA MET A 1 -7.97 -19.24 8.06
C MET A 1 -8.46 -17.79 8.15
N LEU A 2 -7.69 -16.92 8.79
CA LEU A 2 -7.97 -15.48 8.88
C LEU A 2 -7.17 -14.77 7.78
N ILE A 3 -7.81 -13.87 7.05
CA ILE A 3 -7.13 -12.97 6.11
C ILE A 3 -7.36 -11.55 6.62
N SER A 4 -6.27 -10.88 7.02
CA SER A 4 -6.27 -9.49 7.44
C SER A 4 -5.77 -8.62 6.28
N ALA A 5 -6.38 -7.45 6.10
CA ALA A 5 -5.89 -6.44 5.17
C ALA A 5 -4.73 -5.60 5.76
N SER A 6 -4.41 -5.79 7.04
CA SER A 6 -3.42 -4.99 7.77
C SER A 6 -2.35 -5.89 8.37
N TRP A 7 -1.09 -5.50 8.16
CA TRP A 7 0.09 -6.17 8.72
C TRP A 7 0.14 -6.02 10.25
N ASP A 8 -0.17 -4.84 10.78
CA ASP A 8 -0.15 -4.55 12.22
C ASP A 8 -1.10 -5.47 13.00
N THR A 9 -2.28 -5.77 12.43
CA THR A 9 -3.24 -6.71 13.03
C THR A 9 -2.67 -8.12 13.11
N ALA A 10 -1.90 -8.56 12.10
CA ALA A 10 -1.25 -9.86 12.13
C ALA A 10 -0.16 -9.92 13.21
N GLU A 11 0.60 -8.85 13.39
CA GLU A 11 1.62 -8.73 14.42
C GLU A 11 1.02 -8.68 15.83
N ASP A 12 -0.05 -7.92 16.06
CA ASP A 12 -0.76 -7.89 17.35
C ASP A 12 -1.34 -9.26 17.73
N LEU A 13 -1.94 -9.98 16.78
CA LEU A 13 -2.45 -11.33 17.02
C LEU A 13 -1.33 -12.33 17.31
N HIS A 14 -0.19 -12.20 16.64
CA HIS A 14 1.01 -13.00 16.91
C HIS A 14 1.54 -12.74 18.32
N GLN A 15 1.69 -11.47 18.72
CA GLN A 15 2.15 -11.08 20.05
C GLN A 15 1.22 -11.57 21.17
N ARG A 16 -0.09 -11.63 20.91
CA ARG A 16 -1.08 -12.19 21.84
C ARG A 16 -1.09 -13.72 21.88
N GLY A 17 -0.35 -14.40 21.01
CA GLY A 17 -0.32 -15.85 20.90
C GLY A 17 -1.64 -16.43 20.39
N TRP A 18 -2.41 -15.66 19.62
CA TRP A 18 -3.74 -16.06 19.13
C TRP A 18 -3.70 -16.70 17.74
N LEU A 19 -2.51 -16.79 17.15
CA LEU A 19 -2.29 -17.44 15.85
C LEU A 19 -1.76 -18.85 16.06
N LEU A 20 -2.27 -19.78 15.24
CA LEU A 20 -1.72 -21.12 15.14
C LEU A 20 -0.67 -21.13 14.01
N PRO A 21 0.50 -21.75 14.21
CA PRO A 21 1.50 -21.90 13.15
C PRO A 21 0.90 -22.57 11.91
N PHE A 22 1.05 -21.94 10.76
CA PHE A 22 0.55 -22.48 9.49
C PHE A 22 1.40 -22.00 8.31
N ALA A 23 2.03 -22.96 7.63
CA ALA A 23 2.78 -22.72 6.40
C ALA A 23 2.04 -23.31 5.20
N SER A 24 1.82 -22.50 4.17
CA SER A 24 1.28 -22.98 2.90
C SER A 24 2.36 -23.69 2.07
N ALA A 25 1.96 -24.53 1.11
CA ALA A 25 2.90 -25.21 0.21
C ALA A 25 3.80 -24.25 -0.61
N ASN A 26 3.38 -22.99 -0.76
CA ASN A 26 4.13 -21.97 -1.49
C ASN A 26 4.88 -20.99 -0.56
N ALA A 27 4.91 -21.25 0.76
CA ALA A 27 5.53 -20.34 1.73
C ALA A 27 7.03 -20.11 1.46
N ASP A 28 7.71 -21.05 0.81
CA ASP A 28 9.11 -20.92 0.42
C ASP A 28 9.33 -19.85 -0.66
N GLN A 29 8.31 -19.53 -1.46
CA GLN A 29 8.38 -18.49 -2.50
C GLN A 29 8.21 -17.08 -1.94
N VAL A 30 7.74 -16.95 -0.70
CA VAL A 30 7.54 -15.65 -0.07
C VAL A 30 8.86 -15.18 0.56
N PRO A 31 9.30 -13.93 0.31
CA PRO A 31 10.47 -13.35 0.95
C PRO A 31 10.42 -13.44 2.48
N ALA A 32 11.58 -13.61 3.12
CA ALA A 32 11.67 -13.81 4.58
C ALA A 32 11.11 -12.63 5.39
N ASN A 33 11.17 -11.41 4.87
CA ASN A 33 10.60 -10.22 5.50
C ASN A 33 9.07 -10.12 5.38
N LEU A 34 8.43 -11.01 4.61
CA LEU A 34 6.98 -11.05 4.38
C LEU A 34 6.34 -12.33 4.93
N LYS A 35 7.05 -13.06 5.81
CA LYS A 35 6.55 -14.27 6.45
C LYS A 35 7.12 -14.48 7.85
N SER A 36 6.37 -15.16 8.69
CA SER A 36 6.78 -15.67 10.00
C SER A 36 6.36 -17.14 10.12
N ALA A 37 6.54 -17.73 11.31
CA ALA A 37 6.02 -19.07 11.60
C ALA A 37 4.48 -19.11 11.65
N ASP A 38 3.85 -17.98 11.97
CA ASP A 38 2.42 -17.90 12.33
C ASP A 38 1.56 -17.12 11.33
N TYR A 39 2.18 -16.30 10.48
CA TYR A 39 1.49 -15.52 9.46
C TYR A 39 2.36 -15.28 8.22
N ILE A 40 1.71 -15.07 7.07
CA ILE A 40 2.37 -14.88 5.78
C ILE A 40 1.64 -13.82 4.96
N ALA A 41 2.37 -12.98 4.24
CA ALA A 41 1.79 -12.02 3.32
C ALA A 41 1.11 -12.75 2.15
N GLN A 42 -0.18 -12.49 1.95
CA GLN A 42 -0.90 -12.98 0.77
C GLN A 42 -0.71 -12.07 -0.45
N GLY A 43 -0.48 -10.78 -0.21
CA GLY A 43 -0.26 -9.77 -1.25
C GLY A 43 0.30 -8.50 -0.66
N VAL A 44 1.00 -7.73 -1.50
CA VAL A 44 1.52 -6.41 -1.15
C VAL A 44 0.82 -5.41 -2.05
N SER A 45 0.26 -4.37 -1.45
CA SER A 45 -0.29 -3.22 -2.17
C SER A 45 0.74 -2.11 -2.17
N ALA A 46 0.99 -1.50 -3.32
CA ALA A 46 1.85 -0.34 -3.46
C ALA A 46 1.08 0.78 -4.17
N LEU A 47 1.33 2.02 -3.77
CA LEU A 47 0.79 3.19 -4.44
C LEU A 47 1.76 3.70 -5.48
N GLY A 48 1.25 3.99 -6.65
CA GLY A 48 2.00 4.56 -7.76
C GLY A 48 1.24 5.67 -8.44
N ILE A 49 1.98 6.54 -9.12
CA ILE A 49 1.41 7.58 -9.98
C ILE A 49 1.13 6.95 -11.34
N VAL A 50 -0.12 7.04 -11.80
CA VAL A 50 -0.50 6.70 -13.18
C VAL A 50 -0.64 8.00 -13.95
N TRP A 51 0.24 8.22 -14.94
CA TRP A 51 0.23 9.42 -15.76
C TRP A 51 -0.19 9.13 -17.21
N ASN A 52 -1.05 9.98 -17.75
CA ASN A 52 -1.44 9.95 -19.16
C ASN A 52 -0.49 10.85 -19.97
N SER A 53 0.36 10.24 -20.80
CA SER A 53 1.33 10.96 -21.65
C SER A 53 0.72 11.88 -22.71
N LYS A 54 -0.59 11.76 -22.98
CA LYS A 54 -1.33 12.64 -23.90
C LYS A 54 -2.02 13.82 -23.21
N SER A 55 -1.84 13.98 -21.90
CA SER A 55 -2.52 15.00 -21.09
C SER A 55 -1.99 16.44 -21.29
N GLY A 56 -0.83 16.58 -21.96
CA GLY A 56 -0.15 17.86 -22.15
C GLY A 56 0.56 18.37 -20.89
N THR A 57 0.60 17.59 -19.81
CA THR A 57 1.39 17.88 -18.61
C THR A 57 2.79 17.27 -18.73
N PRO A 58 3.81 17.79 -18.03
CA PRO A 58 5.07 17.08 -17.88
C PRO A 58 4.86 15.73 -17.17
N GLU A 59 5.78 14.79 -17.34
CA GLU A 59 5.78 13.52 -16.61
C GLU A 59 6.06 13.78 -15.12
N PRO A 60 5.15 13.43 -14.19
CA PRO A 60 5.40 13.55 -12.77
C PRO A 60 6.33 12.42 -12.31
N LYS A 61 7.45 12.79 -11.69
CA LYS A 61 8.40 11.81 -11.12
C LYS A 61 8.20 11.63 -9.63
N GLU A 62 7.70 12.68 -8.96
CA GLU A 62 7.42 12.68 -7.54
C GLU A 62 6.02 13.22 -7.26
N TRP A 63 5.46 12.88 -6.10
CA TRP A 63 4.12 13.33 -5.71
C TRP A 63 3.98 14.85 -5.68
N ARG A 64 5.06 15.57 -5.38
CA ARG A 64 5.11 17.04 -5.40
C ARG A 64 4.94 17.63 -6.80
N ASP A 65 5.27 16.89 -7.86
CA ASP A 65 5.07 17.38 -9.23
C ASP A 65 3.57 17.56 -9.53
N LEU A 66 2.70 16.74 -8.89
CA LEU A 66 1.25 16.84 -9.02
C LEU A 66 0.67 18.12 -8.38
N THR A 67 1.42 18.84 -7.54
CA THR A 67 0.97 20.11 -6.95
C THR A 67 1.30 21.32 -7.84
N GLN A 68 1.99 21.12 -8.95
CA GLN A 68 2.36 22.21 -9.87
C GLN A 68 1.13 22.78 -10.59
N PRO A 69 1.15 24.07 -10.99
CA PRO A 69 0.03 24.69 -11.71
C PRO A 69 -0.40 23.94 -12.98
N ALA A 70 0.54 23.23 -13.62
CA ALA A 70 0.29 22.42 -14.82
C ALA A 70 -0.69 21.25 -14.58
N PHE A 71 -0.81 20.77 -13.34
CA PHE A 71 -1.68 19.66 -12.94
C PHE A 71 -2.97 20.13 -12.24
N LYS A 72 -3.18 21.45 -12.10
CA LYS A 72 -4.40 22.01 -11.53
C LYS A 72 -5.64 21.49 -12.30
N ASP A 73 -6.63 20.99 -11.56
CA ASP A 73 -7.87 20.38 -12.07
C ASP A 73 -7.67 19.14 -12.98
N LYS A 74 -6.45 18.57 -13.02
CA LYS A 74 -6.08 17.40 -13.84
C LYS A 74 -5.64 16.19 -13.01
N VAL A 75 -5.68 16.29 -11.68
CA VAL A 75 -5.38 15.19 -10.77
C VAL A 75 -6.69 14.65 -10.20
N THR A 76 -6.97 13.38 -10.43
CA THR A 76 -8.03 12.66 -9.74
C THR A 76 -7.41 11.78 -8.67
N THR A 77 -7.94 11.84 -7.45
CA THR A 77 -7.55 10.94 -6.35
C THR A 77 -8.82 10.23 -5.86
N PRO A 78 -8.76 8.92 -5.57
CA PRO A 78 -9.88 8.26 -4.89
C PRO A 78 -10.06 8.85 -3.48
N ASP A 79 -11.30 8.91 -3.00
CA ASP A 79 -11.63 9.53 -1.71
C ASP A 79 -10.83 8.93 -0.53
N PRO A 80 -10.01 9.73 0.18
CA PRO A 80 -9.25 9.31 1.36
C PRO A 80 -10.06 8.85 2.55
N ALA A 81 -11.32 9.26 2.68
CA ALA A 81 -12.17 8.81 3.76
C ALA A 81 -12.73 7.39 3.55
N LEU A 82 -12.70 6.87 2.31
CA LEU A 82 -13.35 5.62 1.94
C LEU A 82 -12.37 4.52 1.49
N SER A 83 -11.07 4.80 1.44
CA SER A 83 -10.04 3.88 0.94
C SER A 83 -8.73 4.02 1.69
N GLY A 84 -8.21 2.92 2.26
CA GLY A 84 -6.91 2.91 2.95
C GLY A 84 -5.74 3.34 2.05
N ALA A 85 -5.82 3.06 0.74
CA ALA A 85 -4.88 3.52 -0.28
C ALA A 85 -4.80 5.05 -0.39
N SER A 86 -5.86 5.75 -0.04
CA SER A 86 -5.94 7.20 -0.16
C SER A 86 -5.44 7.92 1.13
N LEU A 87 -5.39 7.23 2.28
CA LEU A 87 -4.73 7.72 3.48
C LEU A 87 -3.20 7.78 3.29
N ASP A 88 -2.61 6.72 2.73
CA ASP A 88 -1.18 6.69 2.40
C ASP A 88 -0.79 7.80 1.41
N LEU A 89 -1.67 8.13 0.46
CA LEU A 89 -1.51 9.27 -0.46
C LEU A 89 -1.48 10.62 0.30
N LEU A 90 -2.37 10.82 1.28
CA LEU A 90 -2.38 12.04 2.11
C LEU A 90 -1.13 12.14 2.98
N ILE A 91 -0.65 11.03 3.54
CA ILE A 91 0.57 11.00 4.34
C ILE A 91 1.79 11.33 3.45
N GLY A 92 1.90 10.70 2.28
CA GLY A 92 2.96 10.99 1.31
C GLY A 92 2.95 12.43 0.78
N CYS A 93 1.78 13.06 0.66
CA CYS A 93 1.65 14.46 0.25
C CYS A 93 1.97 15.46 1.39
N LYS A 94 1.85 15.05 2.66
CA LYS A 94 2.02 15.93 3.83
C LYS A 94 3.39 15.83 4.53
N THR A 95 4.16 14.78 4.26
CA THR A 95 5.45 14.53 4.95
C THR A 95 6.70 14.61 4.07
N ALA A 96 6.60 15.13 2.84
CA ALA A 96 7.74 15.40 1.95
C ALA A 96 7.87 16.90 1.62
#